data_AF-A0A165TGY3-F1
#
_entry.id   AF-A0A165TGY3-F1
#
_cell.length_a   1.000
_cell.length_b   1.000
_cell.length_c   1.000
_cell.angle_alpha   90.00
_cell.angle_beta   90.00
_cell.angle_gamma   90.00
#
_symmetry.space_group_name_H-M   'P 1'
#
loop_
_entity.id
_entity.type
_entity.pdbx_description
1 polymer ?
#
loop_
_entity_poly.entity_id
_entity_poly.type
_entity_poly.pdbx_seq_one_letter_code
_entity_poly.pdbx_strand_id
1 'polypeptide(L)'
;MLRSPWFWCTPIVAALSTAAQWIQYPSNGFATMTHYTMPANFIAACGCTTESENYPTAAMSQYAFGSSTSYGPGCGRCFNLTLLNTFLSDPPFYPTETKSLIIKVTDLCPFGGAGWCSATPSKPNPAGAYINFDLVYPSSAIPDNFFPSNASLYGYTDFGVWNTSYQTVSCTEWAGYKNAAALGSVTSLGSGACCPSNPTDNSNDTCPSFSEQNGIPPDTHTNSANRRSITCLPLLSFIAGFLMAL
;
A
#
# COMPACT_ATOMS: atom_id res chain seq x y z
N MET A 1 -54.23 41.11 -34.54
CA MET A 1 -53.97 39.95 -33.67
C MET A 1 -52.60 39.37 -34.04
N LEU A 2 -51.55 39.71 -33.31
CA LEU A 2 -50.23 39.08 -33.44
C LEU A 2 -49.83 38.59 -32.04
N ARG A 3 -49.60 37.29 -31.90
CA ARG A 3 -49.03 36.67 -30.69
C ARG A 3 -47.63 36.19 -31.02
N SER A 4 -46.65 36.73 -30.30
CA SER A 4 -45.23 36.39 -30.38
C SER A 4 -44.93 35.21 -29.43
N PRO A 5 -44.23 34.14 -29.86
CA PRO A 5 -43.84 33.05 -28.98
C PRO A 5 -42.48 33.36 -28.34
N TRP A 6 -42.45 33.41 -27.01
CA TRP A 6 -41.22 33.54 -26.23
C TRP A 6 -40.53 32.17 -26.17
N PHE A 7 -39.38 32.05 -26.83
CA PHE A 7 -38.47 30.91 -26.68
C PHE A 7 -37.77 30.99 -25.32
N TRP A 8 -38.07 30.03 -24.44
CA TRP A 8 -37.34 29.83 -23.19
C TRP A 8 -36.06 29.02 -23.50
N CYS A 9 -34.90 29.67 -23.47
CA CYS A 9 -33.61 28.98 -23.40
C CYS A 9 -33.37 28.53 -21.95
N THR A 10 -33.54 27.23 -21.69
CA THR A 10 -33.05 26.60 -20.45
C THR A 10 -31.54 26.36 -20.57
N PRO A 11 -30.72 26.86 -19.63
CA PRO A 11 -29.29 26.58 -19.63
C PRO A 11 -29.07 25.11 -19.22
N ILE A 12 -28.43 24.34 -20.11
CA ILE A 12 -27.94 23.00 -19.80
C ILE A 12 -26.74 23.18 -18.88
N VAL A 13 -26.93 22.93 -17.58
CA VAL A 13 -25.84 22.82 -16.62
C VAL A 13 -25.11 21.51 -16.93
N ALA A 14 -23.97 21.62 -17.60
CA ALA A 14 -23.07 20.49 -17.79
C ALA A 14 -22.56 20.04 -16.41
N ALA A 15 -22.92 18.83 -15.99
CA ALA A 15 -22.37 18.21 -14.80
C ALA A 15 -20.86 18.02 -15.00
N LEU A 16 -20.06 18.81 -14.27
CA LEU A 16 -18.63 18.57 -14.13
C LEU A 16 -18.48 17.22 -13.44
N SER A 17 -18.08 16.20 -14.20
CA SER A 17 -17.69 14.90 -13.66
C SER A 17 -16.45 15.13 -12.79
N THR A 18 -16.62 15.15 -11.48
CA THR A 18 -15.50 15.09 -10.54
C THR A 18 -14.83 13.73 -10.76
N ALA A 19 -13.61 13.73 -11.31
CA ALA A 19 -12.82 12.51 -11.38
C ALA A 19 -12.79 11.87 -9.98
N ALA A 20 -13.04 10.56 -9.90
CA ALA A 20 -13.02 9.86 -8.62
C ALA A 20 -11.69 10.14 -7.90
N GLN A 21 -11.76 10.72 -6.70
CA GLN A 21 -10.57 11.14 -5.95
C GLN A 21 -9.70 9.94 -5.56
N TRP A 22 -10.34 8.78 -5.30
CA TRP A 22 -9.70 7.54 -4.91
C TRP A 22 -9.90 6.46 -5.99
N ILE A 23 -8.94 5.55 -6.10
CA ILE A 23 -9.02 4.41 -7.01
C ILE A 23 -10.13 3.49 -6.52
N GLN A 24 -11.12 3.28 -7.39
CA GLN A 24 -12.07 2.18 -7.25
C GLN A 24 -11.46 0.95 -7.91
N TYR A 25 -11.43 -0.16 -7.19
CA TYR A 25 -10.84 -1.40 -7.67
C TYR A 25 -11.85 -2.54 -7.59
N PRO A 26 -11.84 -3.46 -8.57
CA PRO A 26 -12.68 -4.66 -8.54
C PRO A 26 -12.28 -5.61 -7.41
N SER A 27 -13.15 -6.57 -7.09
CA SER A 27 -12.92 -7.60 -6.06
C SER A 27 -11.77 -8.56 -6.38
N ASN A 28 -11.26 -8.57 -7.60
CA ASN A 28 -10.05 -9.29 -7.98
C ASN A 28 -9.28 -8.52 -9.06
N GLY A 29 -7.98 -8.75 -9.17
CA GLY A 29 -7.16 -8.06 -10.16
C GLY A 29 -5.68 -8.32 -9.98
N PHE A 30 -4.88 -7.42 -10.54
CA PHE A 30 -3.42 -7.43 -10.42
C PHE A 30 -2.93 -6.22 -9.65
N ALA A 31 -1.88 -6.42 -8.87
CA ALA A 31 -1.22 -5.41 -8.08
C ALA A 31 0.30 -5.62 -8.15
N THR A 32 1.06 -4.65 -7.67
CA THR A 32 2.43 -4.91 -7.20
C THR A 32 2.41 -5.26 -5.72
N MET A 33 3.44 -5.99 -5.30
CA MET A 33 3.73 -6.21 -3.90
C MET A 33 5.20 -5.93 -3.59
N THR A 34 5.41 -5.18 -2.52
CA THR A 34 6.70 -4.92 -1.88
C THR A 34 6.66 -5.42 -0.44
N HIS A 35 7.73 -5.18 0.31
CA HIS A 35 7.72 -5.38 1.76
C HIS A 35 8.41 -4.26 2.51
N TYR A 36 8.04 -4.13 3.79
CA TYR A 36 8.68 -3.24 4.75
C TYR A 36 8.66 -3.84 6.16
N THR A 37 9.60 -3.39 6.99
CA THR A 37 9.65 -3.75 8.40
C THR A 37 8.79 -2.81 9.24
N MET A 38 7.99 -3.36 10.13
CA MET A 38 7.24 -2.60 11.13
C MET A 38 7.85 -2.81 12.52
N PRO A 39 8.06 -1.76 13.33
CA PRO A 39 8.44 -1.90 14.73
C PRO A 39 7.36 -2.64 15.52
N ALA A 40 7.74 -3.40 16.55
CA ALA A 40 6.75 -4.07 17.40
C ALA A 40 5.88 -3.06 18.17
N ASN A 41 4.60 -3.40 18.31
CA ASN A 41 3.56 -2.59 18.97
C ASN A 41 3.33 -1.23 18.29
N PHE A 42 3.53 -1.16 16.99
CA PHE A 42 3.25 0.02 16.20
C PHE A 42 1.74 0.17 15.95
N ILE A 43 1.29 1.41 15.88
CA ILE A 43 -0.10 1.72 15.53
C ILE A 43 -0.06 2.30 14.13
N ALA A 44 -0.38 1.43 13.17
CA ALA A 44 -0.48 1.76 11.76
C ALA A 44 -1.64 2.73 11.43
N ALA A 45 -1.72 3.20 10.19
CA ALA A 45 -2.63 4.27 9.78
C ALA A 45 -4.13 3.99 10.05
N CYS A 46 -4.57 2.72 9.99
CA CYS A 46 -5.95 2.37 10.34
C CYS A 46 -6.26 2.48 11.84
N GLY A 47 -5.22 2.52 12.68
CA GLY A 47 -5.34 2.50 14.13
C GLY A 47 -5.86 1.17 14.67
N CYS A 48 -5.59 0.06 13.96
CA CYS A 48 -5.88 -1.29 14.43
C CYS A 48 -5.13 -1.61 15.73
N THR A 49 -5.64 -2.55 16.52
CA THR A 49 -4.91 -3.03 17.71
C THR A 49 -3.53 -3.58 17.35
N THR A 50 -2.54 -3.37 18.23
CA THR A 50 -1.15 -3.82 18.01
C THR A 50 -1.04 -5.35 17.89
N GLU A 51 -1.98 -6.09 18.48
CA GLU A 51 -2.05 -7.55 18.32
C GLU A 51 -2.30 -8.01 16.88
N SER A 52 -2.80 -7.12 16.00
CA SER A 52 -2.95 -7.43 14.58
C SER A 52 -1.60 -7.65 13.86
N GLU A 53 -0.50 -7.12 14.39
CA GLU A 53 0.86 -7.27 13.85
C GLU A 53 1.39 -8.70 13.95
N ASN A 54 0.83 -9.50 14.86
CA ASN A 54 1.17 -10.91 15.03
C ASN A 54 0.55 -11.80 13.92
N TYR A 55 -0.08 -11.19 12.92
CA TYR A 55 -0.75 -11.84 11.79
C TYR A 55 -0.39 -11.14 10.48
N PRO A 56 -0.61 -11.78 9.30
CA PRO A 56 -0.23 -11.18 8.03
C PRO A 56 -0.97 -9.87 7.77
N THR A 57 -0.24 -8.77 7.70
CA THR A 57 -0.79 -7.43 7.47
C THR A 57 -0.01 -6.72 6.37
N ALA A 58 -0.65 -5.72 5.76
CA ALA A 58 -0.03 -4.93 4.70
C ALA A 58 -0.45 -3.47 4.76
N ALA A 59 0.40 -2.60 4.23
CA ALA A 59 0.04 -1.27 3.83
C ALA A 59 -0.55 -1.29 2.41
N MET A 60 -1.56 -0.46 2.12
CA MET A 60 -2.12 -0.34 0.78
C MET A 60 -1.79 1.02 0.18
N SER A 61 -1.49 1.08 -1.12
CA SER A 61 -1.16 2.33 -1.82
C SER A 61 -2.25 3.39 -1.64
N GLN A 62 -1.86 4.60 -1.24
CA GLN A 62 -2.71 5.71 -0.80
C GLN A 62 -4.03 5.88 -1.56
N TYR A 63 -3.99 5.91 -2.88
CA TYR A 63 -5.19 6.15 -3.67
C TYR A 63 -6.17 4.98 -3.67
N ALA A 64 -5.70 3.75 -3.49
CA ALA A 64 -6.55 2.57 -3.30
C ALA A 64 -6.93 2.38 -1.81
N PHE A 65 -6.07 2.82 -0.88
CA PHE A 65 -6.40 2.89 0.55
C PHE A 65 -7.55 3.88 0.84
N GLY A 66 -7.63 4.96 0.05
CA GLY A 66 -8.73 5.92 0.05
C GLY A 66 -8.61 7.02 1.11
N SER A 67 -7.40 7.30 1.58
CA SER A 67 -7.10 8.44 2.44
C SER A 67 -5.60 8.77 2.38
N SER A 68 -5.23 10.04 2.47
CA SER A 68 -3.83 10.50 2.58
C SER A 68 -3.32 10.62 4.01
N THR A 69 -4.20 10.42 5.00
CA THR A 69 -3.84 10.46 6.42
C THR A 69 -4.80 9.58 7.24
N SER A 70 -4.32 8.97 8.32
CA SER A 70 -5.10 8.07 9.18
C SER A 70 -5.81 6.97 8.36
N TYR A 71 -7.07 6.65 8.66
CA TYR A 71 -7.82 5.58 8.03
C TYR A 71 -8.49 5.97 6.70
N GLY A 72 -8.75 4.96 5.88
CA GLY A 72 -9.57 5.07 4.68
C GLY A 72 -10.40 3.81 4.46
N PRO A 73 -11.25 3.76 3.41
CA PRO A 73 -12.08 2.61 3.07
C PRO A 73 -11.32 1.29 2.85
N GLY A 74 -10.00 1.34 2.61
CA GLY A 74 -9.15 0.16 2.56
C GLY A 74 -8.94 -0.53 3.92
N CYS A 75 -9.11 0.19 5.03
CA CYS A 75 -8.83 -0.33 6.37
C CYS A 75 -9.69 -1.53 6.76
N GLY A 76 -9.02 -2.53 7.34
CA GLY A 76 -9.66 -3.75 7.84
C GLY A 76 -10.05 -4.75 6.76
N ARG A 77 -9.93 -4.42 5.46
CA ARG A 77 -10.20 -5.35 4.36
C ARG A 77 -9.17 -6.46 4.30
N CYS A 78 -9.62 -7.64 3.86
CA CYS A 78 -8.75 -8.79 3.68
C CYS A 78 -8.63 -9.20 2.22
N PHE A 79 -7.41 -9.56 1.84
CA PHE A 79 -7.07 -9.92 0.47
C PHE A 79 -6.26 -11.21 0.46
N ASN A 80 -6.60 -12.13 -0.43
CA ASN A 80 -5.72 -13.22 -0.81
C ASN A 80 -4.78 -12.72 -1.92
N LEU A 81 -3.50 -12.60 -1.60
CA LEU A 81 -2.45 -12.17 -2.51
C LEU A 81 -1.68 -13.38 -3.02
N THR A 82 -1.42 -13.47 -4.33
CA THR A 82 -0.68 -14.58 -4.94
C THR A 82 0.48 -14.09 -5.78
N LEU A 83 1.70 -14.54 -5.46
CA LEU A 83 2.90 -14.23 -6.24
C LEU A 83 2.81 -14.79 -7.66
N LEU A 84 3.09 -13.96 -8.66
CA LEU A 84 3.11 -14.36 -10.07
C LEU A 84 4.54 -14.43 -10.60
N ASN A 85 5.25 -13.31 -10.54
CA ASN A 85 6.63 -13.18 -10.97
C ASN A 85 7.27 -11.93 -10.38
N THR A 86 8.59 -11.84 -10.43
CA THR A 86 9.34 -10.65 -10.02
C THR A 86 9.34 -9.60 -11.12
N PHE A 87 9.32 -8.32 -10.74
CA PHE A 87 9.29 -7.21 -11.69
C PHE A 87 10.69 -6.69 -12.06
N LEU A 88 11.61 -6.63 -11.08
CA LEU A 88 12.93 -6.01 -11.25
C LEU A 88 14.05 -6.97 -11.65
N SER A 89 13.83 -8.29 -11.60
CA SER A 89 14.87 -9.25 -11.96
C SER A 89 14.96 -9.45 -13.47
N ASP A 90 16.17 -9.73 -13.95
CA ASP A 90 16.44 -10.08 -15.35
C ASP A 90 17.23 -11.40 -15.42
N PRO A 91 16.65 -12.49 -15.98
CA PRO A 91 15.26 -12.59 -16.44
C PRO A 91 14.23 -12.50 -15.30
N PRO A 92 12.93 -12.30 -15.59
CA PRO A 92 11.89 -12.41 -14.57
C PRO A 92 11.89 -13.79 -13.91
N PHE A 93 11.82 -13.83 -12.58
CA PHE A 93 11.71 -15.06 -11.80
C PHE A 93 10.25 -15.46 -11.64
N TYR A 94 9.94 -16.72 -11.96
CA TYR A 94 8.64 -17.33 -11.80
C TYR A 94 8.72 -18.42 -10.73
N PRO A 95 7.96 -18.34 -9.62
CA PRO A 95 7.92 -19.38 -8.62
C PRO A 95 7.49 -20.73 -9.22
N THR A 96 8.16 -21.81 -8.83
CA THR A 96 7.77 -23.18 -9.23
C THR A 96 6.53 -23.67 -8.49
N GLU A 97 6.23 -23.06 -7.34
CA GLU A 97 5.05 -23.32 -6.53
C GLU A 97 4.28 -22.02 -6.34
N THR A 98 2.95 -22.10 -6.42
CA THR A 98 2.08 -20.98 -6.09
C THR A 98 2.24 -20.61 -4.61
N LYS A 99 2.61 -19.36 -4.34
CA LYS A 99 2.66 -18.80 -2.99
C LYS A 99 1.53 -17.78 -2.83
N SER A 100 0.63 -18.06 -1.90
CA SER A 100 -0.51 -17.19 -1.59
C SER A 100 -0.60 -16.90 -0.09
N LEU A 101 -1.12 -15.73 0.26
CA LEU A 101 -1.24 -15.28 1.63
C LEU A 101 -2.47 -14.39 1.79
N ILE A 102 -3.27 -14.67 2.82
CA ILE A 102 -4.39 -13.79 3.18
C ILE A 102 -3.88 -12.74 4.16
N ILE A 103 -3.94 -11.48 3.76
CA ILE A 103 -3.55 -10.32 4.58
C ILE A 103 -4.77 -9.55 5.04
N LYS A 104 -4.60 -8.75 6.09
CA LYS A 104 -5.49 -7.63 6.43
C LYS A 104 -4.77 -6.30 6.18
N VAL A 105 -5.44 -5.34 5.55
CA VAL A 105 -4.92 -3.99 5.37
C VAL A 105 -5.05 -3.22 6.69
N THR A 106 -3.92 -2.86 7.27
CA THR A 106 -3.85 -2.13 8.55
C THR A 106 -3.12 -0.79 8.42
N ASP A 107 -2.41 -0.59 7.30
CA ASP A 107 -1.58 0.59 7.11
C ASP A 107 -1.74 1.25 5.74
N LEU A 108 -1.21 2.47 5.66
CA LEU A 108 -1.16 3.30 4.47
C LEU A 108 0.25 3.26 3.89
N CYS A 109 0.36 2.92 2.60
CA CYS A 109 1.57 3.22 1.84
C CYS A 109 1.40 4.60 1.17
N PRO A 110 2.05 5.66 1.67
CA PRO A 110 1.81 7.03 1.23
C PRO A 110 2.21 7.22 -0.24
N PHE A 111 1.62 8.25 -0.86
CA PHE A 111 1.91 8.59 -2.25
C PHE A 111 3.41 8.82 -2.47
N GLY A 112 3.89 8.41 -3.64
CA GLY A 112 5.33 8.35 -3.94
C GLY A 112 5.92 7.02 -3.47
N GLY A 113 5.98 6.77 -2.16
CA GLY A 113 6.64 5.58 -1.58
C GLY A 113 8.02 5.34 -2.20
N ALA A 114 8.43 4.08 -2.34
CA ALA A 114 9.60 3.70 -3.16
C ALA A 114 9.32 3.73 -4.68
N GLY A 115 8.33 4.51 -5.12
CA GLY A 115 7.77 4.53 -6.48
C GLY A 115 6.54 3.64 -6.66
N TRP A 116 6.40 2.56 -5.87
CA TRP A 116 5.35 1.55 -6.09
C TRP A 116 3.95 1.98 -5.64
N CYS A 117 3.87 2.90 -4.67
CA CYS A 117 2.62 3.47 -4.17
C CYS A 117 2.22 4.78 -4.88
N SER A 118 2.81 5.05 -6.05
CA SER A 118 2.58 6.29 -6.81
C SER A 118 1.35 6.24 -7.74
N ALA A 119 0.55 5.17 -7.71
CA ALA A 119 -0.64 5.08 -8.55
C ALA A 119 -1.67 6.15 -8.17
N THR A 120 -2.38 6.64 -9.17
CA THR A 120 -3.50 7.59 -9.08
C THR A 120 -4.66 7.07 -9.92
N PRO A 121 -5.88 7.63 -9.81
CA PRO A 121 -7.03 7.23 -10.64
C PRO A 121 -6.77 7.30 -12.15
N SER A 122 -5.85 8.18 -12.60
CA SER A 122 -5.53 8.38 -14.01
C SER A 122 -4.17 7.81 -14.45
N LYS A 123 -3.39 7.25 -13.53
CA LYS A 123 -2.01 6.82 -13.83
C LYS A 123 -1.59 5.65 -12.93
N PRO A 124 -1.20 4.49 -13.50
CA PRO A 124 -0.67 3.39 -12.70
C PRO A 124 0.75 3.68 -12.17
N ASN A 125 1.24 2.83 -11.28
CA ASN A 125 2.63 2.83 -10.82
C ASN A 125 3.60 2.37 -11.95
N PRO A 126 4.93 2.37 -11.72
CA PRO A 126 5.91 1.99 -12.75
C PRO A 126 5.75 0.58 -13.34
N ALA A 127 5.06 -0.34 -12.65
CA ALA A 127 4.77 -1.68 -13.16
C ALA A 127 3.42 -1.78 -13.90
N GLY A 128 2.69 -0.66 -14.06
CA GLY A 128 1.37 -0.66 -14.69
C GLY A 128 0.22 -1.07 -13.76
N ALA A 129 0.47 -1.23 -12.45
CA ALA A 129 -0.56 -1.57 -11.46
C ALA A 129 -1.18 -0.32 -10.80
N TYR A 130 -2.47 -0.41 -10.45
CA TYR A 130 -3.18 0.64 -9.72
C TYR A 130 -3.17 0.44 -8.19
N ILE A 131 -2.70 -0.72 -7.73
CA ILE A 131 -2.61 -1.06 -6.32
C ILE A 131 -1.18 -1.56 -6.06
N ASN A 132 -0.60 -1.10 -4.96
CA ASN A 132 0.53 -1.76 -4.32
C ASN A 132 0.13 -2.22 -2.92
N PHE A 133 0.47 -3.45 -2.58
CA PHE A 133 0.46 -3.93 -1.20
C PHE A 133 1.90 -3.95 -0.69
N ASP A 134 2.18 -3.22 0.38
CA ASP A 134 3.47 -3.27 1.07
C ASP A 134 3.32 -4.23 2.24
N LEU A 135 3.87 -5.45 2.11
CA LEU A 135 3.69 -6.50 3.10
C LEU A 135 4.56 -6.23 4.33
N VAL A 136 4.00 -6.40 5.53
CA VAL A 136 4.81 -6.34 6.76
C VAL A 136 5.67 -7.60 6.84
N TYR A 137 6.92 -7.50 6.40
CA TYR A 137 7.86 -8.60 6.31
C TYR A 137 9.32 -8.12 6.50
N PRO A 138 10.19 -8.92 7.15
CA PRO A 138 9.91 -10.18 7.82
C PRO A 138 8.95 -10.03 9.01
N SER A 139 8.18 -11.08 9.29
CA SER A 139 7.24 -11.17 10.41
C SER A 139 7.08 -12.63 10.83
N SER A 140 6.89 -12.91 12.12
CA SER A 140 6.60 -14.27 12.61
C SER A 140 5.30 -14.85 12.06
N ALA A 141 4.43 -14.00 11.51
CA ALA A 141 3.16 -14.40 10.91
C ALA A 141 3.29 -14.93 9.47
N ILE A 142 4.43 -14.70 8.82
CA ILE A 142 4.65 -14.98 7.41
C ILE A 142 5.83 -15.93 7.29
N PRO A 143 5.70 -17.08 6.60
CA PRO A 143 6.82 -18.00 6.44
C PRO A 143 8.04 -17.32 5.82
N ASP A 144 9.24 -17.61 6.33
CA ASP A 144 10.50 -17.03 5.82
C ASP A 144 10.70 -17.33 4.32
N ASN A 145 10.12 -18.42 3.80
CA ASN A 145 10.19 -18.80 2.39
C ASN A 145 9.02 -18.28 1.54
N PHE A 146 8.22 -17.31 2.04
CA PHE A 146 7.11 -16.73 1.29
C PHE A 146 7.57 -16.03 0.00
N PHE A 147 8.73 -15.37 0.03
CA PHE A 147 9.39 -14.83 -1.16
C PHE A 147 10.46 -15.82 -1.65
N PRO A 148 10.11 -16.75 -2.57
CA PRO A 148 11.08 -17.71 -3.09
C PRO A 148 12.15 -17.00 -3.94
N SER A 149 13.33 -17.60 -3.99
CA SER A 149 14.45 -17.07 -4.77
C SER A 149 15.33 -18.16 -5.37
N ASN A 150 16.20 -17.74 -6.30
CA ASN A 150 17.25 -18.56 -6.86
C ASN A 150 18.58 -17.79 -6.80
N ALA A 151 19.16 -17.74 -5.60
CA ALA A 151 20.40 -16.99 -5.36
C ALA A 151 21.56 -17.46 -6.25
N SER A 152 21.60 -18.74 -6.62
CA SER A 152 22.63 -19.28 -7.53
C SER A 152 22.55 -18.67 -8.93
N LEU A 153 21.35 -18.30 -9.39
CA LEU A 153 21.15 -17.66 -10.70
C LEU A 153 21.28 -16.14 -10.62
N TYR A 154 20.66 -15.51 -9.63
CA TYR A 154 20.52 -14.04 -9.57
C TYR A 154 21.59 -13.35 -8.71
N GLY A 155 22.26 -14.07 -7.82
CA GLY A 155 23.24 -13.50 -6.88
C GLY A 155 22.65 -12.82 -5.65
N TYR A 156 21.33 -12.85 -5.48
CA TYR A 156 20.61 -12.29 -4.32
C TYR A 156 19.30 -13.06 -4.07
N THR A 157 18.74 -12.91 -2.87
CA THR A 157 17.54 -13.63 -2.43
C THR A 157 16.27 -12.77 -2.38
N ASP A 158 16.42 -11.45 -2.33
CA ASP A 158 15.29 -10.52 -2.28
C ASP A 158 15.15 -9.77 -3.61
N PHE A 159 14.07 -10.04 -4.33
CA PHE A 159 13.75 -9.37 -5.59
C PHE A 159 13.09 -7.99 -5.40
N GLY A 160 12.69 -7.66 -4.17
CA GLY A 160 12.09 -6.38 -3.78
C GLY A 160 10.65 -6.19 -4.24
N VAL A 161 10.34 -6.48 -5.51
CA VAL A 161 9.06 -6.15 -6.14
C VAL A 161 8.51 -7.33 -6.93
N TRP A 162 7.27 -7.67 -6.64
CA TRP A 162 6.54 -8.76 -7.26
C TRP A 162 5.30 -8.26 -7.97
N ASN A 163 5.02 -8.83 -9.15
CA ASN A 163 3.68 -8.84 -9.68
C ASN A 163 2.86 -9.85 -8.87
N THR A 164 1.68 -9.43 -8.40
CA THR A 164 0.77 -10.28 -7.64
C THR A 164 -0.62 -10.21 -8.25
N SER A 165 -1.38 -11.30 -8.17
CA SER A 165 -2.84 -11.20 -8.24
C SER A 165 -3.38 -10.95 -6.83
N TYR A 166 -4.56 -10.33 -6.76
CA TYR A 166 -5.29 -10.17 -5.52
C TYR A 166 -6.74 -10.60 -5.71
N GLN A 167 -7.35 -11.06 -4.61
CA GLN A 167 -8.77 -11.28 -4.48
C GLN A 167 -9.22 -10.77 -3.11
N THR A 168 -10.23 -9.92 -3.06
CA THR A 168 -10.93 -9.57 -1.82
C THR A 168 -11.61 -10.82 -1.28
N VAL A 169 -11.34 -11.13 -0.01
CA VAL A 169 -11.88 -12.31 0.70
C VAL A 169 -12.53 -11.88 2.01
N SER A 170 -13.33 -12.77 2.60
CA SER A 170 -13.85 -12.52 3.94
C SER A 170 -12.70 -12.52 4.94
N CYS A 171 -12.67 -11.55 5.84
CA CYS A 171 -11.68 -11.54 6.91
C CYS A 171 -11.84 -12.72 7.87
N THR A 172 -12.94 -13.47 7.81
CA THR A 172 -13.04 -14.77 8.52
C THR A 172 -11.96 -15.77 8.10
N GLU A 173 -11.35 -15.58 6.93
CA GLU A 173 -10.26 -16.40 6.40
C GLU A 173 -8.87 -15.90 6.83
N TRP A 174 -8.77 -14.68 7.37
CA TRP A 174 -7.52 -14.13 7.88
C TRP A 174 -7.14 -14.79 9.21
N ALA A 175 -5.88 -15.16 9.37
CA ALA A 175 -5.40 -15.95 10.50
C ALA A 175 -5.69 -15.32 11.88
N GLY A 176 -5.69 -13.98 11.96
CA GLY A 176 -5.97 -13.24 13.19
C GLY A 176 -7.44 -13.13 13.56
N TYR A 177 -8.37 -13.57 12.71
CA TYR A 177 -9.80 -13.30 12.89
C TYR A 177 -10.39 -13.92 14.16
N LYS A 178 -9.87 -15.07 14.59
CA LYS A 178 -10.34 -15.74 15.82
C LYS A 178 -9.70 -15.19 17.09
N ASN A 179 -8.73 -14.29 16.98
CA ASN A 179 -8.12 -13.62 18.11
C ASN A 179 -8.79 -12.25 18.32
N ALA A 180 -9.68 -12.17 19.31
CA ALA A 180 -10.40 -10.95 19.62
C ALA A 180 -9.49 -9.75 19.92
N ALA A 181 -8.27 -9.99 20.44
CA ALA A 181 -7.32 -8.92 20.73
C ALA A 181 -6.72 -8.31 19.45
N ALA A 182 -6.67 -9.07 18.35
CA ALA A 182 -6.18 -8.64 17.03
C ALA A 182 -7.25 -7.94 16.16
N LEU A 183 -8.45 -7.71 16.73
CA LEU A 183 -9.58 -7.09 16.03
C LEU A 183 -9.88 -5.71 16.59
N GLY A 184 -10.40 -4.84 15.72
CA GLY A 184 -10.87 -3.52 16.11
C GLY A 184 -9.77 -2.46 16.15
N SER A 185 -10.18 -1.26 16.56
CA SER A 185 -9.31 -0.09 16.70
C SER A 185 -8.76 0.02 18.13
N VAL A 186 -7.59 0.65 18.28
CA VAL A 186 -7.08 1.10 19.57
C VAL A 186 -8.01 2.17 20.15
N THR A 187 -8.54 1.92 21.35
CA THR A 187 -9.56 2.78 21.98
C THR A 187 -9.06 4.18 22.32
N SER A 188 -7.77 4.33 22.66
CA SER A 188 -7.18 5.63 23.01
C SER A 188 -7.11 6.62 21.85
N LEU A 189 -7.30 6.17 20.61
CA LEU A 189 -7.31 7.03 19.41
C LEU A 189 -8.68 7.66 19.14
N GLY A 190 -9.73 7.21 19.83
CA GLY A 190 -11.10 7.72 19.63
C GLY A 190 -11.52 7.69 18.16
N SER A 191 -11.96 8.83 17.64
CA SER A 191 -12.38 9.01 16.24
C SER A 191 -11.22 9.05 15.22
N GLY A 192 -9.97 8.96 15.68
CA GLY A 192 -8.77 8.92 14.86
C GLY A 192 -8.37 7.52 14.36
N ALA A 193 -9.18 6.50 14.66
CA ALA A 193 -8.95 5.12 14.23
C ALA A 193 -10.22 4.46 13.70
N CYS A 194 -10.07 3.63 12.68
CA CYS A 194 -11.14 2.81 12.13
C CYS A 194 -10.54 1.53 11.55
N CYS A 195 -10.78 0.40 12.23
CA CYS A 195 -10.30 -0.91 11.84
C CYS A 195 -11.40 -1.97 12.04
N PRO A 196 -12.31 -2.13 11.06
CA PRO A 196 -13.38 -3.10 11.12
C PRO A 196 -12.85 -4.55 11.11
N SER A 197 -13.54 -5.45 11.79
CA SER A 197 -13.14 -6.85 11.86
C SER A 197 -13.30 -7.59 10.53
N ASN A 198 -14.37 -7.27 9.78
CA ASN A 198 -14.72 -7.86 8.49
C ASN A 198 -15.65 -6.90 7.69
N PRO A 199 -15.10 -5.85 7.05
CA PRO A 199 -15.90 -4.90 6.26
C PRO A 199 -16.53 -5.60 5.04
N THR A 200 -17.76 -5.22 4.68
CA THR A 200 -18.54 -5.85 3.58
C THR A 200 -18.91 -4.88 2.47
N ASP A 201 -18.13 -3.81 2.29
CA ASP A 201 -18.42 -2.72 1.35
C ASP A 201 -19.69 -1.92 1.68
N ASN A 202 -20.31 -2.17 2.83
CA ASN A 202 -21.44 -1.37 3.30
C ASN A 202 -20.94 -0.16 4.12
N SER A 203 -21.71 0.93 4.12
CA SER A 203 -21.32 2.16 4.81
C SER A 203 -21.28 2.05 6.34
N ASN A 204 -21.85 0.97 6.92
CA ASN A 204 -21.93 0.77 8.36
C ASN A 204 -20.71 0.04 8.93
N ASP A 205 -19.99 -0.71 8.09
CA ASP A 205 -18.82 -1.51 8.48
C ASP A 205 -17.56 -1.19 7.68
N THR A 206 -17.63 -0.25 6.73
CA THR A 206 -16.48 0.25 5.98
C THR A 206 -16.09 1.63 6.48
N CYS A 207 -14.79 1.83 6.72
CA CYS A 207 -14.29 3.13 7.14
C CYS A 207 -14.55 4.21 6.08
N PRO A 208 -14.95 5.43 6.45
CA PRO A 208 -14.95 6.54 5.54
C PRO A 208 -13.52 7.00 5.24
N SER A 209 -13.35 7.90 4.27
CA SER A 209 -12.07 8.57 4.09
C SER A 209 -11.86 9.61 5.19
N PHE A 210 -10.85 9.43 6.05
CA PHE A 210 -10.51 10.45 7.05
C PHE A 210 -10.16 11.78 6.40
N SER A 211 -9.42 11.74 5.28
CA SER A 211 -8.96 12.95 4.57
C SER A 211 -10.11 13.75 3.94
N GLU A 212 -11.18 13.09 3.49
CA GLU A 212 -12.38 13.80 3.01
C GLU A 212 -13.16 14.44 4.17
N GLN A 213 -13.18 13.80 5.34
CA GLN A 213 -13.89 14.29 6.52
C GLN A 213 -13.16 15.43 7.24
N ASN A 214 -11.83 15.42 7.23
CA ASN A 214 -11.00 16.31 8.05
C ASN A 214 -10.10 17.23 7.21
N GLY A 215 -10.14 17.11 5.88
CA GLY A 215 -9.27 17.83 4.95
C GLY A 215 -7.95 17.10 4.69
N ILE A 216 -7.37 17.41 3.53
CA ILE A 216 -6.03 16.98 3.15
C ILE A 216 -5.04 18.04 3.65
N PRO A 217 -4.08 17.70 4.52
CA PRO A 217 -3.05 18.65 4.92
C PRO A 217 -2.30 19.20 3.69
N PRO A 218 -1.93 20.49 3.68
CA PRO A 218 -1.17 21.04 2.56
C PRO A 218 0.19 20.33 2.45
N ASP A 219 0.65 20.12 1.22
CA ASP A 219 2.02 19.66 1.00
C ASP A 219 2.99 20.75 1.49
N THR A 220 3.74 20.41 2.54
CA THR A 220 4.75 21.27 3.16
C THR A 220 6.16 20.76 2.90
N HIS A 221 6.33 19.73 2.05
CA HIS A 221 7.63 19.24 1.65
C HIS A 221 8.36 20.32 0.84
N THR A 222 9.66 20.47 1.11
CA THR A 222 10.56 21.32 0.32
C THR A 222 11.48 20.44 -0.51
N ASN A 223 11.91 20.89 -1.69
CA ASN A 223 12.82 20.14 -2.57
C ASN A 223 14.12 19.67 -1.88
N SER A 224 14.50 20.33 -0.78
CA SER A 224 15.68 20.03 0.03
C SER A 224 15.47 18.86 1.02
N ALA A 225 14.22 18.44 1.25
CA ALA A 225 13.87 17.35 2.18
C ALA A 225 13.93 15.96 1.52
N ASN A 226 14.15 15.88 0.21
CA ASN A 226 14.47 14.61 -0.45
C ASN A 226 15.82 14.12 0.10
N ARG A 227 15.81 13.05 0.89
CA ARG A 227 17.04 12.39 1.32
C ARG A 227 17.80 12.00 0.06
N ARG A 228 18.89 12.73 -0.23
CA ARG A 228 19.89 12.25 -1.18
C ARG A 228 20.31 10.88 -0.67
N SER A 229 20.05 9.84 -1.44
CA SER A 229 20.63 8.52 -1.22
C SER A 229 22.11 8.73 -0.94
N ILE A 230 22.54 8.34 0.26
CA ILE A 230 23.94 8.42 0.65
C ILE A 230 24.68 7.47 -0.28
N THR A 231 25.24 8.01 -1.36
CA THR A 231 26.25 7.31 -2.15
C THR A 231 27.45 7.12 -1.25
N CYS A 232 27.53 5.93 -0.65
CA CYS A 232 28.70 5.47 0.06
C CYS A 232 29.86 5.41 -0.96
N LEU A 233 30.68 6.46 -0.99
CA LEU A 233 31.94 6.47 -1.72
C LEU A 233 32.92 5.54 -0.98
N PRO A 234 33.50 4.53 -1.66
CA PRO A 234 34.51 3.69 -1.03
C PRO A 234 35.78 4.52 -0.82
N LEU A 235 36.22 4.63 0.44
CA LEU A 235 37.47 5.25 0.83
C LEU A 235 38.63 4.36 0.35
N LEU A 236 39.14 4.64 -0.85
CA LEU A 236 40.43 4.11 -1.33
C LEU A 236 41.55 4.83 -0.56
N SER A 237 41.98 4.26 0.56
CA SER A 237 43.23 4.64 1.21
C SER A 237 44.41 4.21 0.35
N PHE A 238 45.06 5.19 -0.28
CA PHE A 238 46.37 5.04 -0.92
C PHE A 238 47.42 4.70 0.13
N ILE A 239 48.09 3.57 -0.07
CA ILE A 239 49.38 3.25 0.55
C ILE A 239 50.44 4.09 -0.16
N ALA A 240 51.06 5.03 0.54
CA ALA A 240 52.31 5.66 0.10
C ALA A 240 53.42 5.22 1.06
N GLY A 241 54.24 4.28 0.60
CA GLY A 241 55.47 3.90 1.25
C GLY A 241 56.47 5.05 1.17
N PHE A 242 57.09 5.38 2.31
CA PHE A 242 58.29 6.20 2.36
C PHE A 242 59.44 5.29 2.75
N LEU A 243 60.28 4.98 1.76
CA LEU A 243 61.53 4.26 1.91
C LEU A 243 62.59 5.17 1.29
N MET A 244 63.31 5.91 2.12
CA MET A 244 64.64 6.42 1.77
C MET A 244 65.51 6.51 3.01
N ALA A 245 66.72 6.04 2.80
CA ALA A 245 67.78 5.75 3.73
C ALA A 245 68.42 7.00 4.35
N LEU A 246 68.94 6.82 5.57
CA LEU A 246 70.35 7.03 5.93
C LEU A 246 70.67 6.14 7.15
#